data_AF-A0AAQ0ED79-F1
#
_entry.id   AF-A0AAQ0ED79-F1
#
_cell.length_a   1.000
_cell.length_b   1.000
_cell.length_c   1.000
_cell.angle_alpha   90.00
_cell.angle_beta   90.00
_cell.angle_gamma   90.00
#
_symmetry.space_group_name_H-M   'P 1'
#
loop_
_entity.id
_entity.type
_entity.pdbx_description
1 polymer ?
#
loop_
_entity_poly.entity_id
_entity_poly.type
_entity_poly.pdbx_seq_one_letter_code
_entity_poly.pdbx_strand_id
1 'polypeptide(L)'
;MHTEKYEFPSRGFHIVATKVAEADYFLDKLKDSRGLDEEFSFLLSAFASAARSITFSLQAVMSKYPGFDDWYKPHQECLKSNDLARYFVDLRNYLQKVGEVPVGHSGAIIDGMFRHVSFFISIDRLKEAPSGDVIHLAENYFIDILKVVEACYRDYWVYVDPRALFTLEGLSQLGWSIEDVEACGGLPRGYTDVPYDGDDKNIQRLRLLSRELQGDEVMEQYFEKYSL
;
A
#
# COMPACT_ATOMS: atom_id res chain seq x y z
N MET A 1 5.58 22.62 28.71
CA MET A 1 4.66 21.47 28.65
C MET A 1 5.48 20.35 28.04
N HIS A 2 5.85 19.32 28.81
CA HIS A 2 6.61 18.18 28.25
C HIS A 2 5.63 17.40 27.37
N THR A 3 5.71 17.61 26.07
CA THR A 3 5.08 16.70 25.10
C THR A 3 5.82 15.38 25.25
N GLU A 4 5.10 14.31 25.61
CA GLU A 4 5.69 12.98 25.72
C GLU A 4 6.20 12.55 24.35
N LYS A 5 7.46 12.09 24.28
CA LYS A 5 8.12 11.70 23.04
C LYS A 5 7.42 10.46 22.48
N TYR A 6 6.96 10.52 21.23
CA TYR A 6 6.35 9.37 20.57
C TYR A 6 7.40 8.28 20.32
N GLU A 7 7.09 7.04 20.69
CA GLU A 7 7.95 5.88 20.42
C GLU A 7 7.36 5.06 19.27
N PHE A 8 8.12 4.92 18.18
CA PHE A 8 7.69 4.12 17.03
C PHE A 8 7.64 2.64 17.40
N PRO A 9 6.55 1.93 17.04
CA PRO A 9 6.49 0.48 17.18
C PRO A 9 7.58 -0.22 16.37
N SER A 10 7.99 -1.42 16.81
CA SER A 10 8.96 -2.26 16.08
C SER A 10 8.51 -2.68 14.68
N ARG A 11 7.20 -2.66 14.41
CA ARG A 11 6.61 -2.93 13.11
C ARG A 11 6.22 -1.59 12.48
N GLY A 12 6.94 -1.19 11.44
CA GLY A 12 6.71 0.07 10.73
C GLY A 12 5.87 -0.09 9.47
N PHE A 13 5.51 1.04 8.86
CA PHE A 13 4.67 1.10 7.67
C PHE A 13 5.31 0.46 6.43
N HIS A 14 6.63 0.30 6.38
CA HIS A 14 7.35 -0.43 5.33
C HIS A 14 6.82 -1.86 5.10
N ILE A 15 6.19 -2.48 6.11
CA ILE A 15 5.53 -3.79 5.98
C ILE A 15 4.31 -3.68 5.04
N VAL A 16 3.52 -2.61 5.16
CA VAL A 16 2.39 -2.32 4.27
C VAL A 16 2.91 -2.07 2.85
N ALA A 17 3.97 -1.25 2.71
CA ALA A 17 4.58 -0.96 1.42
C ALA A 17 5.10 -2.22 0.71
N THR A 18 5.72 -3.13 1.45
CA THR A 18 6.14 -4.45 0.92
C THR A 18 4.96 -5.25 0.36
N LYS A 19 3.80 -5.20 1.04
CA LYS A 19 2.59 -5.90 0.56
C LYS A 19 1.94 -5.24 -0.65
N VAL A 20 2.02 -3.92 -0.74
CA VAL A 20 1.61 -3.18 -1.93
C VAL A 20 2.50 -3.57 -3.11
N ALA A 21 3.81 -3.56 -2.93
CA ALA A 21 4.78 -3.99 -3.95
C ALA A 21 4.55 -5.43 -4.42
N GLU A 22 4.27 -6.36 -3.49
CA GLU A 22 3.97 -7.76 -3.80
C GLU A 22 2.69 -7.90 -4.64
N ALA A 23 1.62 -7.18 -4.29
CA ALA A 23 0.38 -7.20 -5.05
C ALA A 23 0.53 -6.56 -6.44
N ASP A 24 1.24 -5.44 -6.51
CA ASP A 24 1.56 -4.74 -7.75
C ASP A 24 2.35 -5.63 -8.72
N TYR A 25 3.37 -6.33 -8.22
CA TYR A 25 4.17 -7.27 -8.99
C TYR A 25 3.30 -8.37 -9.62
N PHE A 26 2.40 -8.99 -8.85
CA PHE A 26 1.54 -10.04 -9.39
C PHE A 26 0.49 -9.50 -10.36
N LEU A 27 0.00 -8.27 -10.16
CA LEU A 27 -0.92 -7.62 -11.10
C LEU A 27 -0.23 -7.32 -12.43
N ASP A 28 1.00 -6.82 -12.41
CA ASP A 28 1.78 -6.58 -13.64
C ASP A 28 2.07 -7.88 -14.38
N LYS A 29 2.43 -8.95 -13.66
CA LYS A 29 2.59 -10.28 -14.27
C LYS A 29 1.28 -10.81 -14.84
N LEU A 30 0.16 -10.58 -14.16
CA LEU A 30 -1.15 -10.97 -14.67
C LEU A 30 -1.50 -10.22 -15.96
N LYS A 31 -1.18 -8.91 -16.04
CA LYS A 31 -1.34 -8.08 -17.25
C LYS A 31 -0.53 -8.61 -18.44
N ASP A 32 0.69 -9.10 -18.18
CA ASP A 32 1.58 -9.65 -19.21
C ASP A 32 1.20 -11.07 -19.65
N SER A 33 0.48 -11.80 -18.80
CA SER A 33 0.11 -13.20 -19.07
C SER A 33 -0.97 -13.32 -20.15
N ARG A 34 -0.80 -14.29 -21.06
CA ARG A 34 -1.79 -14.60 -22.09
C ARG A 34 -2.77 -15.60 -21.49
N GLY A 35 -4.01 -15.18 -21.24
CA GLY A 35 -4.90 -15.85 -20.29
C GLY A 35 -5.24 -17.33 -20.52
N LEU A 36 -4.90 -17.96 -21.64
CA LEU A 36 -5.06 -19.41 -21.84
C LEU A 36 -4.02 -20.27 -21.09
N ASP A 37 -3.03 -19.67 -20.44
CA ASP A 37 -1.99 -20.38 -19.70
C ASP A 37 -2.41 -20.65 -18.24
N GLU A 38 -2.02 -21.81 -17.70
CA GLU A 38 -2.12 -22.12 -16.27
C GLU A 38 -1.45 -21.04 -15.41
N GLU A 39 -0.42 -20.39 -15.97
CA GLU A 39 0.23 -19.23 -15.38
C GLU A 39 -0.76 -18.13 -14.99
N PHE A 40 -1.76 -17.82 -15.82
CA PHE A 40 -2.78 -16.80 -15.52
C PHE A 40 -3.52 -17.12 -14.22
N SER A 41 -3.84 -18.40 -14.02
CA SER A 41 -4.54 -18.88 -12.84
C SER A 41 -3.69 -18.77 -11.58
N PHE A 42 -2.40 -19.12 -11.68
CA PHE A 42 -1.45 -18.99 -10.56
C PHE A 42 -1.25 -17.52 -10.19
N LEU A 43 -1.07 -16.66 -11.18
CA LEU A 43 -0.87 -15.23 -10.99
C LEU A 43 -2.11 -14.56 -10.39
N LEU A 44 -3.31 -14.90 -10.84
CA LEU A 44 -4.55 -14.37 -10.27
C LEU A 44 -4.72 -14.79 -8.80
N SER A 45 -4.42 -16.05 -8.47
CA SER A 45 -4.46 -16.56 -7.10
C SER A 45 -3.44 -15.88 -6.19
N ALA A 46 -2.22 -15.68 -6.70
CA ALA A 46 -1.15 -14.98 -6.00
C ALA A 46 -1.52 -13.50 -5.77
N PHE A 47 -2.01 -12.81 -6.81
CA PHE A 47 -2.51 -11.44 -6.71
C PHE A 47 -3.63 -11.31 -5.67
N ALA A 48 -4.68 -12.12 -5.74
CA ALA A 48 -5.81 -12.04 -4.81
C ALA A 48 -5.37 -12.27 -3.36
N SER A 49 -4.38 -13.14 -3.15
CA SER A 49 -3.78 -13.39 -1.84
C SER A 49 -2.93 -12.21 -1.36
N ALA A 50 -2.07 -11.66 -2.23
CA ALA A 50 -1.20 -10.52 -1.93
C ALA A 50 -2.03 -9.26 -1.63
N ALA A 51 -2.99 -8.91 -2.47
CA ALA A 51 -3.86 -7.75 -2.30
C ALA A 51 -4.61 -7.77 -0.96
N ARG A 52 -5.15 -8.92 -0.55
CA ARG A 52 -5.82 -9.06 0.76
C ARG A 52 -4.85 -8.85 1.93
N SER A 53 -3.59 -9.25 1.78
CA SER A 53 -2.60 -9.12 2.86
C SER A 53 -2.23 -7.66 3.18
N ILE A 54 -2.52 -6.72 2.27
CA ILE A 54 -2.30 -5.28 2.48
C ILE A 54 -3.15 -4.78 3.64
N THR A 55 -4.47 -4.99 3.60
CA THR A 55 -5.37 -4.50 4.66
C THR A 55 -5.14 -5.22 5.99
N PHE A 56 -4.66 -6.46 5.97
CA PHE A 56 -4.23 -7.17 7.19
C PHE A 56 -2.97 -6.57 7.79
N SER A 57 -1.98 -6.26 6.95
CA SER A 57 -0.74 -5.64 7.38
C SER A 57 -0.99 -4.22 7.89
N LEU A 58 -1.86 -3.47 7.21
CA LEU A 58 -2.28 -2.13 7.62
C LEU A 58 -2.89 -2.16 9.03
N GLN A 59 -3.87 -3.02 9.28
CA GLN A 59 -4.46 -3.18 10.62
C GLN A 59 -3.42 -3.63 11.67
N ALA A 60 -2.53 -4.56 11.31
CA ALA A 60 -1.54 -5.08 12.24
C ALA A 60 -0.46 -4.05 12.62
N VAL A 61 -0.08 -3.18 11.68
CA VAL A 61 0.87 -2.08 11.91
C VAL A 61 0.16 -0.95 12.65
N MET A 62 -1.00 -0.53 12.15
CA MET A 62 -1.63 0.73 12.56
C MET A 62 -2.51 0.63 13.82
N SER A 63 -2.89 -0.57 14.28
CA SER A 63 -3.70 -0.74 15.51
C SER A 63 -3.05 -0.18 16.78
N LYS A 64 -1.75 0.11 16.76
CA LYS A 64 -1.01 0.73 17.87
C LYS A 64 -1.06 2.25 17.85
N TYR A 65 -1.57 2.85 16.79
CA TYR A 65 -1.57 4.30 16.59
C TYR A 65 -2.89 4.90 17.10
N PRO A 66 -2.84 6.07 17.78
CA PRO A 66 -4.03 6.68 18.36
C PRO A 66 -5.15 6.92 17.36
N GLY A 67 -6.38 6.52 17.70
CA GLY A 67 -7.58 6.76 16.89
C GLY A 67 -7.71 5.92 15.61
N PHE A 68 -6.74 5.05 15.30
CA PHE A 68 -6.76 4.27 14.06
C PHE A 68 -8.00 3.38 13.91
N ASP A 69 -8.43 2.70 14.97
CA ASP A 69 -9.57 1.78 14.88
C ASP A 69 -10.87 2.49 14.50
N ASP A 70 -11.09 3.69 15.04
CA ASP A 70 -12.27 4.48 14.71
C ASP A 70 -12.18 5.11 13.32
N TRP A 71 -10.97 5.51 12.91
CA TRP A 71 -10.69 5.97 11.55
C TRP A 71 -10.89 4.86 10.51
N TYR A 72 -10.45 3.63 10.79
CA TYR A 72 -10.47 2.54 9.83
C TYR A 72 -11.85 1.92 9.62
N LYS A 73 -12.73 1.96 10.64
CA LYS A 73 -14.11 1.44 10.56
C LYS A 73 -14.87 1.90 9.31
N PRO A 74 -15.03 3.20 9.01
CA PRO A 74 -15.75 3.64 7.80
C PRO A 74 -15.10 3.17 6.49
N HIS A 75 -13.76 3.10 6.41
CA HIS A 75 -13.07 2.55 5.24
C HIS A 75 -13.34 1.06 5.06
N GLN A 76 -13.35 0.30 6.15
CA GLN A 76 -13.69 -1.11 6.14
C GLN A 76 -15.13 -1.34 5.68
N GLU A 77 -16.09 -0.53 6.16
CA GLU A 77 -17.49 -0.63 5.73
C GLU A 77 -17.67 -0.26 4.24
N CYS A 78 -16.90 0.70 3.72
CA CYS A 78 -16.87 1.01 2.28
C CYS A 78 -16.39 -0.18 1.44
N LEU A 79 -15.33 -0.87 1.87
CA LEU A 79 -14.88 -2.10 1.20
C LEU A 79 -15.89 -3.25 1.32
N LYS A 80 -16.59 -3.38 2.44
CA LYS A 80 -17.64 -4.40 2.62
C LYS A 80 -18.87 -4.12 1.76
N SER A 81 -19.21 -2.85 1.52
CA SER A 81 -20.36 -2.49 0.67
C SER A 81 -20.03 -2.54 -0.82
N ASN A 82 -18.75 -2.50 -1.19
CA ASN A 82 -18.29 -2.63 -2.58
C ASN A 82 -18.37 -4.09 -3.08
N ASP A 83 -19.22 -4.31 -4.08
CA ASP A 83 -19.49 -5.64 -4.66
C ASP A 83 -18.23 -6.31 -5.24
N LEU A 84 -17.35 -5.53 -5.88
CA LEU A 84 -16.10 -6.04 -6.45
C LEU A 84 -15.13 -6.49 -5.34
N ALA A 85 -14.98 -5.67 -4.30
CA ALA A 85 -14.14 -6.03 -3.16
C ALA A 85 -14.66 -7.28 -2.43
N ARG A 86 -15.98 -7.41 -2.23
CA ARG A 86 -16.59 -8.63 -1.70
C ARG A 86 -16.28 -9.84 -2.59
N TYR A 87 -16.44 -9.70 -3.90
CA TYR A 87 -16.14 -10.76 -4.84
C TYR A 87 -14.69 -11.25 -4.74
N PHE A 88 -13.71 -10.34 -4.65
CA PHE A 88 -12.30 -10.72 -4.50
C PHE A 88 -11.98 -11.40 -3.16
N VAL A 89 -12.71 -11.07 -2.08
CA VAL A 89 -12.61 -11.79 -0.81
C VAL A 89 -13.06 -13.23 -0.97
N ASP A 90 -14.21 -13.43 -1.60
CA ASP A 90 -14.77 -14.77 -1.82
C ASP A 90 -13.93 -15.57 -2.80
N LEU A 91 -13.47 -14.93 -3.90
CA LEU A 91 -12.56 -15.51 -4.87
C LEU A 91 -11.31 -16.04 -4.18
N ARG A 92 -10.60 -15.21 -3.40
CA ARG A 92 -9.40 -15.65 -2.67
C ARG A 92 -9.69 -16.84 -1.78
N ASN A 93 -10.81 -16.83 -1.06
CA ASN A 93 -11.19 -17.91 -0.14
C ASN A 93 -11.49 -19.22 -0.89
N TYR A 94 -12.07 -19.13 -2.08
CA TYR A 94 -12.31 -20.27 -2.96
C TYR A 94 -11.01 -20.81 -3.54
N LEU A 95 -10.15 -19.95 -4.09
CA LEU A 95 -8.86 -20.32 -4.69
C LEU A 95 -7.96 -21.07 -3.70
N GLN A 96 -7.92 -20.63 -2.44
CA GLN A 96 -7.13 -21.27 -1.38
C GLN A 96 -7.64 -22.67 -0.97
N LYS A 97 -8.92 -22.98 -1.23
CA LYS A 97 -9.55 -24.23 -0.79
C LYS A 97 -9.74 -25.24 -1.91
N VAL A 98 -10.01 -24.77 -3.12
CA VAL A 98 -10.40 -25.60 -4.26
C VAL A 98 -9.33 -25.57 -5.36
N GLY A 99 -8.61 -24.47 -5.53
CA GLY A 99 -7.52 -24.31 -6.50
C GLY A 99 -7.95 -24.05 -7.94
N GLU A 100 -9.20 -24.31 -8.30
CA GLU A 100 -9.75 -23.99 -9.63
C GLU A 100 -10.03 -22.48 -9.74
N VAL A 101 -9.71 -21.89 -10.89
CA VAL A 101 -9.96 -20.47 -11.16
C VAL A 101 -11.21 -20.34 -12.03
N PRO A 102 -12.26 -19.62 -11.60
CA PRO A 102 -13.53 -19.52 -12.33
C PRO A 102 -13.43 -18.47 -13.44
N VAL A 103 -12.51 -18.64 -14.37
CA VAL A 103 -12.26 -17.70 -15.47
C VAL A 103 -12.53 -18.37 -16.80
N GLY A 104 -13.30 -17.68 -17.63
CA GLY A 104 -13.48 -17.98 -19.04
C GLY A 104 -12.56 -17.11 -19.89
N HIS A 105 -12.18 -17.66 -21.04
CA HIS A 105 -11.34 -16.96 -22.00
C HIS A 105 -12.08 -16.85 -23.33
N SER A 106 -12.04 -15.67 -23.93
CA SER A 106 -12.51 -15.44 -25.30
C SER A 106 -11.44 -14.71 -26.08
N GLY A 107 -11.32 -15.01 -27.36
CA GLY A 107 -10.36 -14.32 -28.21
C GLY A 107 -10.84 -14.20 -29.65
N ALA A 108 -10.42 -13.13 -30.31
CA ALA A 108 -10.69 -12.88 -31.71
C ALA A 108 -9.47 -12.29 -32.40
N ILE A 109 -9.28 -12.62 -33.67
CA ILE A 109 -8.31 -11.94 -34.53
C ILE A 109 -9.02 -10.73 -35.12
N ILE A 110 -8.58 -9.53 -34.76
CA ILE A 110 -9.08 -8.26 -35.29
C ILE A 110 -7.88 -7.52 -35.87
N ASP A 111 -7.95 -7.16 -37.15
CA ASP A 111 -6.87 -6.47 -37.90
C ASP A 111 -5.50 -7.19 -37.81
N GLY A 112 -5.52 -8.52 -37.83
CA GLY A 112 -4.31 -9.35 -37.71
C GLY A 112 -3.71 -9.41 -36.30
N MET A 113 -4.33 -8.75 -35.31
CA MET A 113 -3.95 -8.83 -33.91
C MET A 113 -4.88 -9.76 -33.15
N PHE A 114 -4.31 -10.69 -32.39
CA PHE A 114 -5.09 -11.54 -31.48
C PHE A 114 -5.46 -10.72 -30.24
N ARG A 115 -6.75 -10.46 -30.04
CA ARG A 115 -7.27 -9.87 -28.80
C ARG A 115 -7.79 -10.98 -27.92
N HIS A 116 -7.29 -11.04 -26.69
CA HIS A 116 -7.70 -11.99 -25.67
C HIS A 116 -8.40 -11.24 -24.54
N VAL A 117 -9.50 -11.78 -24.06
CA VAL A 117 -10.27 -11.24 -22.92
C VAL A 117 -10.52 -12.38 -21.95
N SER A 118 -10.21 -12.14 -20.67
CA SER A 118 -10.51 -13.06 -19.58
C SER A 118 -11.70 -12.50 -18.81
N PHE A 119 -12.70 -13.31 -18.48
CA PHE A 119 -13.87 -12.86 -17.72
C PHE A 119 -14.21 -13.89 -16.63
N PHE A 120 -14.71 -13.42 -15.50
CA PHE A 120 -15.15 -14.33 -14.44
C PHE A 120 -16.43 -15.07 -14.84
N ILE A 121 -16.50 -16.35 -14.52
CA ILE A 121 -17.68 -17.19 -14.71
C ILE A 121 -18.35 -17.40 -13.35
N SER A 122 -19.68 -17.24 -13.32
CA SER A 122 -20.44 -17.59 -12.12
C SER A 122 -20.47 -19.10 -11.93
N ILE A 123 -20.04 -19.56 -10.76
CA ILE A 123 -20.09 -20.96 -10.34
C ILE A 123 -20.87 -21.08 -9.03
N ASP A 124 -21.31 -22.29 -8.64
CA ASP A 124 -22.17 -22.48 -7.46
C ASP A 124 -21.62 -21.85 -6.17
N ARG A 125 -20.29 -21.83 -6.02
CA ARG A 125 -19.59 -21.27 -4.85
C ARG A 125 -19.19 -19.80 -4.99
N LEU A 126 -19.22 -19.24 -6.20
CA LEU A 126 -18.90 -17.84 -6.52
C LEU A 126 -19.95 -17.35 -7.52
N LYS A 127 -21.10 -16.97 -6.97
CA LYS A 127 -22.21 -16.40 -7.73
C LYS A 127 -21.95 -14.93 -8.01
N GLU A 128 -22.73 -14.36 -8.94
CA GLU A 128 -22.68 -12.92 -9.24
C GLU A 128 -21.28 -12.47 -9.69
N ALA A 129 -20.66 -13.25 -10.58
CA ALA A 129 -19.37 -12.89 -11.16
C ALA A 129 -19.44 -11.49 -11.80
N PRO A 130 -18.54 -10.56 -11.43
CA PRO A 130 -18.56 -9.21 -11.96
C PRO A 130 -18.32 -9.22 -13.46
N SER A 131 -19.05 -8.37 -14.18
CA SER A 131 -18.89 -8.20 -15.61
C SER A 131 -17.66 -7.36 -15.92
N GLY A 132 -16.79 -7.87 -16.78
CA GLY A 132 -15.62 -7.13 -17.25
C GLY A 132 -14.44 -8.03 -17.51
N ASP A 133 -13.37 -7.44 -18.02
CA ASP A 133 -12.09 -8.13 -18.13
C ASP A 133 -11.47 -8.33 -16.74
N VAL A 134 -10.99 -9.55 -16.45
CA VAL A 134 -10.43 -9.95 -15.15
C VAL A 134 -9.26 -9.06 -14.74
N ILE A 135 -8.40 -8.67 -15.68
CA ILE A 135 -7.23 -7.82 -15.39
C ILE A 135 -7.71 -6.44 -14.98
N HIS A 136 -8.67 -5.87 -15.70
CA HIS A 136 -9.23 -4.56 -15.36
C HIS A 136 -9.97 -4.59 -14.02
N LEU A 137 -10.72 -5.65 -13.74
CA LEU A 137 -11.40 -5.85 -12.46
C LEU A 137 -10.39 -6.02 -11.30
N ALA A 138 -9.30 -6.75 -11.52
CA ALA A 138 -8.22 -6.91 -10.55
C ALA A 138 -7.53 -5.58 -10.24
N GLU A 139 -7.25 -4.78 -11.27
CA GLU A 139 -6.69 -3.44 -11.12
C GLU A 139 -7.62 -2.50 -10.35
N ASN A 140 -8.92 -2.45 -10.70
CA ASN A 140 -9.90 -1.63 -9.97
C ASN A 140 -10.01 -2.04 -8.50
N TYR A 141 -10.01 -3.34 -8.21
CA TYR A 141 -9.97 -3.83 -6.83
C TYR A 141 -8.70 -3.40 -6.09
N PHE A 142 -7.55 -3.46 -6.75
CA PHE A 142 -6.29 -3.01 -6.17
C PHE A 142 -6.31 -1.52 -5.87
N ILE A 143 -6.82 -0.70 -6.80
CA ILE A 143 -7.02 0.74 -6.63
C ILE A 143 -7.92 1.02 -5.42
N ASP A 144 -9.00 0.28 -5.22
CA ASP A 144 -9.89 0.47 -4.07
C ASP A 144 -9.19 0.17 -2.73
N ILE A 145 -8.26 -0.80 -2.70
CA ILE A 145 -7.39 -1.02 -1.53
C ILE A 145 -6.40 0.14 -1.37
N LEU A 146 -5.75 0.56 -2.46
CA LEU A 146 -4.74 1.62 -2.42
C LEU A 146 -5.32 2.96 -1.97
N LYS A 147 -6.57 3.28 -2.29
CA LYS A 147 -7.27 4.47 -1.75
C LYS A 147 -7.33 4.48 -0.22
N VAL A 148 -7.48 3.30 0.40
CA VAL A 148 -7.46 3.20 1.87
C VAL A 148 -6.03 3.41 2.41
N VAL A 149 -5.03 2.92 1.69
CA VAL A 149 -3.61 3.12 2.04
C VAL A 149 -3.20 4.58 1.86
N GLU A 150 -3.59 5.25 0.78
CA GLU A 150 -3.40 6.68 0.53
C GLU A 150 -4.06 7.52 1.62
N ALA A 151 -5.32 7.21 1.97
CA ALA A 151 -6.01 7.91 3.03
C ALA A 151 -5.27 7.77 4.37
N CYS A 152 -4.69 6.60 4.64
CA CYS A 152 -3.84 6.41 5.82
C CYS A 152 -2.57 7.26 5.73
N TYR A 153 -1.93 7.31 4.56
CA TYR A 153 -0.75 8.14 4.31
C TYR A 153 -1.01 9.62 4.56
N ARG A 154 -2.14 10.13 4.10
CA ARG A 154 -2.54 11.53 4.28
C ARG A 154 -2.91 11.83 5.74
N ASP A 155 -3.76 11.01 6.34
CA ASP A 155 -4.38 11.32 7.63
C ASP A 155 -3.45 10.97 8.81
N TYR A 156 -2.52 10.02 8.63
CA TYR A 156 -1.53 9.57 9.62
C TYR A 156 -0.08 9.87 9.18
N TRP A 157 0.14 10.84 8.28
CA TRP A 157 1.42 11.12 7.64
C TRP A 157 2.61 11.15 8.61
N VAL A 158 2.44 11.76 9.79
CA VAL A 158 3.49 11.89 10.81
C VAL A 158 4.01 10.54 11.34
N TYR A 159 3.19 9.49 11.23
CA TYR A 159 3.45 8.15 11.73
C TYR A 159 3.92 7.18 10.66
N VAL A 160 3.55 7.44 9.40
CA VAL A 160 3.67 6.48 8.29
C VAL A 160 4.65 6.95 7.22
N ASP A 161 4.78 8.26 7.02
CA ASP A 161 5.72 8.84 6.07
C ASP A 161 7.07 9.10 6.78
N PRO A 162 8.16 8.42 6.39
CA PRO A 162 9.48 8.62 7.00
C PRO A 162 9.99 10.06 6.86
N ARG A 163 9.49 10.82 5.88
CA ARG A 163 9.84 12.23 5.67
C ARG A 163 9.43 13.11 6.82
N ALA A 164 8.44 12.70 7.62
CA ALA A 164 7.96 13.46 8.77
C ALA A 164 9.08 13.78 9.77
N LEU A 165 10.02 12.86 9.97
CA LEU A 165 11.17 13.04 10.86
C LEU A 165 12.13 14.15 10.42
N PHE A 166 12.04 14.60 9.17
CA PHE A 166 12.90 15.62 8.60
C PHE A 166 12.18 16.96 8.40
N THR A 167 11.06 17.15 9.11
CA THR A 167 10.28 18.39 9.10
C THR A 167 10.10 18.93 10.52
N LEU A 168 10.10 20.25 10.69
CA LEU A 168 9.84 20.87 11.99
C LEU A 168 8.44 20.52 12.51
N GLU A 169 7.46 20.48 11.61
CA GLU A 169 6.08 20.11 11.94
C GLU A 169 5.98 18.68 12.45
N GLY A 170 6.55 17.71 11.73
CA GLY A 170 6.52 16.30 12.11
C GLY A 170 7.23 16.07 13.44
N LEU A 171 8.40 16.68 13.64
CA LEU A 171 9.11 16.61 14.93
C LEU A 171 8.26 17.20 16.07
N SER A 172 7.63 18.35 15.87
CA SER A 172 6.76 18.96 16.87
C SER A 172 5.58 18.06 17.24
N GLN A 173 4.94 17.41 16.26
CA GLN A 173 3.81 16.50 16.49
C GLN A 173 4.25 15.21 17.20
N LEU A 174 5.46 14.72 16.93
CA LEU A 174 6.03 13.54 17.58
C LEU A 174 6.61 13.86 18.98
N GLY A 175 6.79 15.13 19.32
CA GLY A 175 7.54 15.53 20.53
C GLY A 175 9.04 15.22 20.42
N TRP A 176 9.59 15.18 19.21
CA TRP A 176 11.00 14.92 18.94
C TRP A 176 11.79 16.21 18.74
N SER A 177 13.06 16.17 19.09
CA SER A 177 14.06 17.19 18.76
C SER A 177 14.93 16.76 17.57
N ILE A 178 15.66 17.69 16.96
CA ILE A 178 16.63 17.35 15.90
C ILE A 178 17.70 16.40 16.45
N GLU A 179 18.08 16.59 17.71
CA GLU A 179 19.05 15.75 18.40
C GLU A 179 18.54 14.32 18.64
N ASP A 180 17.22 14.10 18.65
CA ASP A 180 16.66 12.75 18.65
C ASP A 180 16.84 12.05 17.31
N VAL A 181 16.69 12.78 16.19
CA VAL A 181 16.94 12.25 14.85
C VAL A 181 18.43 11.90 14.69
N GLU A 182 19.33 12.77 15.13
CA GLU A 182 20.78 12.52 15.16
C GLU A 182 21.11 11.23 15.92
N ALA A 183 20.60 11.10 17.15
CA ALA A 183 20.84 9.93 17.99
C ALA A 183 20.29 8.64 17.35
N CYS A 184 19.11 8.71 16.72
CA CYS A 184 18.53 7.58 15.99
C CYS A 184 19.38 7.18 14.76
N GLY A 185 20.00 8.14 14.09
CA GLY A 185 20.96 7.91 13.01
C GLY A 185 22.35 7.45 13.48
N GLY A 186 22.56 7.29 14.78
CA GLY A 186 23.86 6.91 15.36
C GLY A 186 24.86 8.07 15.49
N LEU A 187 24.41 9.32 15.30
CA LEU A 187 25.21 10.52 15.46
C LEU A 187 25.17 11.04 16.91
N PRO A 188 26.23 11.68 17.40
CA PRO A 188 26.17 12.40 18.68
C PRO A 188 25.09 13.50 18.67
N ARG A 189 24.43 13.74 19.81
CA ARG A 189 23.50 14.88 19.94
C ARG A 189 24.25 16.20 19.76
N GLY A 190 23.71 17.11 18.97
CA GLY A 190 24.32 18.36 18.55
C GLY A 190 25.33 18.23 17.41
N TYR A 191 25.47 17.05 16.79
CA TYR A 191 26.47 16.83 15.73
C TYR A 191 26.27 17.75 14.52
N THR A 192 25.01 18.05 14.19
CA THR A 192 24.68 18.97 13.09
C THR A 192 24.55 20.43 13.54
N ASP A 193 24.78 20.74 14.83
CA ASP A 193 24.61 22.08 15.41
C ASP A 193 25.78 23.04 15.09
N VAL A 194 26.21 23.07 13.84
CA VAL A 194 27.34 23.88 13.37
C VAL A 194 26.91 25.33 13.06
N PRO A 195 27.82 26.34 13.15
CA PRO A 195 27.52 27.69 12.70
C PRO A 195 27.06 27.70 11.24
N TYR A 196 26.00 28.46 10.96
CA TYR A 196 25.42 28.54 9.62
C TYR A 196 25.13 30.00 9.27
N ASP A 197 25.62 30.45 8.12
CA ASP A 197 25.32 31.76 7.56
C ASP A 197 24.24 31.59 6.48
N GLY A 198 23.01 32.06 6.72
CA GLY A 198 21.90 31.93 5.77
C GLY A 198 20.53 31.72 6.43
N ASP A 199 19.66 30.93 5.78
CA ASP A 199 18.30 30.58 6.23
C ASP A 199 18.24 29.98 7.64
N ASP A 200 17.04 29.66 8.12
CA ASP A 200 16.80 28.98 9.39
C ASP A 200 17.72 27.75 9.60
N LYS A 201 18.56 27.84 10.64
CA LYS A 201 19.55 26.82 11.02
C LYS A 201 18.92 25.43 11.14
N ASN A 202 17.74 25.32 11.74
CA ASN A 202 17.08 24.04 11.99
C ASN A 202 16.60 23.39 10.68
N ILE A 203 16.13 24.20 9.72
CA ILE A 203 15.76 23.69 8.39
C ILE A 203 17.00 23.10 7.69
N GLN A 204 18.15 23.76 7.81
CA GLN A 204 19.39 23.27 7.20
C GLN A 204 19.90 21.98 7.86
N ARG A 205 19.83 21.90 9.19
CA ARG A 205 20.14 20.68 9.94
C ARG A 205 19.27 19.50 9.48
N LEU A 206 17.96 19.71 9.33
CA LEU A 206 17.03 18.68 8.87
C LEU A 206 17.28 18.27 7.42
N ARG A 207 17.61 19.20 6.52
CA ARG A 207 18.01 18.88 5.13
C ARG A 207 19.29 18.04 5.06
N LEU A 208 20.27 18.33 5.92
CA LEU A 208 21.49 17.53 6.00
C LEU A 208 21.17 16.11 6.49
N LEU A 209 20.38 15.98 7.56
CA LEU A 209 19.97 14.68 8.09
C LEU A 209 19.14 13.90 7.08
N SER A 210 18.24 14.55 6.34
CA SER A 210 17.38 13.89 5.36
C SER A 210 18.21 13.28 4.24
N ARG A 211 19.22 14.01 3.74
CA ARG A 211 20.13 13.50 2.70
C ARG A 211 20.85 12.22 3.11
N GLU A 212 21.22 12.10 4.38
CA GLU A 212 22.02 10.97 4.87
C GLU A 212 21.16 9.81 5.41
N LEU A 213 19.97 10.10 5.97
CA LEU A 213 19.19 9.14 6.77
C LEU A 213 17.77 8.85 6.27
N GLN A 214 17.20 9.66 5.38
CA GLN A 214 15.77 9.56 5.00
C GLN A 214 15.42 8.23 4.32
N GLY A 215 16.38 7.65 3.57
CA GLY A 215 16.11 6.50 2.71
C GLY A 215 15.10 6.83 1.60
N ASP A 216 14.63 5.80 0.91
CA ASP A 216 13.64 5.94 -0.16
C ASP A 216 12.21 5.85 0.40
N GLU A 217 11.39 6.86 0.10
CA GLU A 217 9.94 6.78 0.24
C GLU A 217 9.42 5.95 -0.93
N VAL A 218 8.74 4.83 -0.65
CA VAL A 218 8.38 3.83 -1.66
C VAL A 218 6.89 3.80 -2.00
N MET A 219 6.02 4.51 -1.28
CA MET A 219 4.58 4.45 -1.53
C MET A 219 4.13 5.42 -2.62
N GLU A 220 4.78 6.58 -2.74
CA GLU A 220 4.43 7.63 -3.70
C GLU A 220 4.43 7.11 -5.14
N GLN A 221 5.40 6.27 -5.52
CA GLN A 221 5.44 5.65 -6.86
C GLN A 221 4.18 4.82 -7.19
N TYR A 222 3.56 4.18 -6.19
CA TYR A 222 2.34 3.40 -6.41
C TYR A 222 1.13 4.32 -6.50
N PHE A 223 1.07 5.38 -5.70
CA PHE A 223 0.00 6.38 -5.83
C PHE A 223 0.06 7.06 -7.20
N GLU A 224 1.24 7.44 -7.68
CA GLU A 224 1.45 7.97 -9.02
C GLU A 224 1.06 6.97 -10.11
N LYS A 225 1.56 5.72 -10.03
CA LYS A 225 1.26 4.64 -11.00
C LYS A 225 -0.25 4.43 -11.18
N TYR A 226 -1.00 4.52 -10.08
CA TYR A 226 -2.45 4.29 -10.06
C TYR A 226 -3.29 5.58 -10.05
N SER A 227 -2.66 6.75 -10.24
CA SER A 227 -3.33 8.07 -10.31
C SER A 227 -4.18 8.39 -9.07
N LEU A 228 -3.61 8.17 -7.88
CA LEU A 228 -4.21 8.44 -6.57
C LEU A 228 -3.65 9.70 -5.92
#